data_AF-A0A7C5ZGJ9-F1
#
_entry.id   AF-A0A7C5ZGJ9-F1
#
_cell.length_a   1.000
_cell.length_b   1.000
_cell.length_c   1.000
_cell.angle_alpha   90.00
_cell.angle_beta   90.00
_cell.angle_gamma   90.00
#
_symmetry.space_group_name_H-M   'P 1'
#
loop_
_entity.id
_entity.type
_entity.pdbx_description
1 polymer ?
#
loop_
_entity_poly.entity_id
_entity_poly.type
_entity_poly.pdbx_seq_one_letter_code
_entity_poly.pdbx_strand_id
1 'polypeptide(L)' 'MTPQTRIPDVQAFFDPRTSTVSYLVIDPATKRGAIIDPVLDFDAATARVSTESADKLLAAAREQG' A
#
# COMPACT_ATOMS: atom_id res chain seq x y z
N MET A 1 -2.11 -2.93 -33.76
CA MET A 1 -2.16 -3.57 -32.43
C MET A 1 -2.97 -2.68 -31.52
N THR A 2 -4.18 -3.10 -31.14
CA THR A 2 -5.00 -2.39 -30.15
C THR A 2 -4.31 -2.55 -28.79
N PRO A 3 -4.04 -1.46 -28.03
CA PRO A 3 -3.56 -1.63 -26.67
C PRO A 3 -4.64 -2.38 -25.89
N GLN A 4 -4.33 -3.57 -25.39
CA GLN A 4 -5.19 -4.19 -24.40
C GLN A 4 -5.09 -3.38 -23.12
N THR A 5 -6.23 -2.85 -22.66
CA THR A 5 -6.34 -2.22 -21.35
C THR A 5 -6.00 -3.26 -20.29
N ARG A 6 -4.83 -3.13 -19.66
CA ARG A 6 -4.48 -3.95 -18.49
C ARG A 6 -5.05 -3.26 -17.27
N ILE A 7 -5.89 -3.98 -16.53
CA ILE A 7 -6.45 -3.52 -15.27
C ILE A 7 -5.46 -3.94 -14.17
N PRO A 8 -4.91 -3.01 -13.38
CA PRO A 8 -4.07 -3.37 -12.24
C PRO A 8 -4.91 -3.92 -11.10
N ASP A 9 -4.31 -4.79 -10.29
CA ASP A 9 -4.87 -5.19 -9.00
C ASP A 9 -4.62 -4.06 -8.00
N VAL A 10 -5.68 -3.59 -7.34
CA VAL A 10 -5.62 -2.46 -6.40
C VAL A 10 -6.17 -2.90 -5.05
N GLN A 11 -5.35 -2.78 -4.02
CA GLN A 11 -5.74 -3.04 -2.63
C GLN A 11 -5.59 -1.77 -1.80
N ALA A 12 -6.61 -1.45 -1.00
CA ALA A 12 -6.65 -0.28 -0.13
C ALA A 12 -6.38 -0.67 1.34
N PHE A 13 -5.68 0.20 2.06
CA PHE A 13 -5.32 0.06 3.47
C PHE A 13 -5.71 1.35 4.19
N PHE A 14 -6.72 1.29 5.05
CA PHE A 14 -7.21 2.46 5.78
C PHE A 14 -6.53 2.58 7.14
N ASP A 15 -5.90 3.72 7.41
CA ASP A 15 -5.49 4.11 8.75
C ASP A 15 -6.56 5.00 9.40
N PRO A 16 -7.28 4.51 10.42
CA PRO A 16 -8.32 5.30 11.09
C PRO A 16 -7.75 6.48 11.90
N ARG A 17 -6.45 6.48 12.24
CA ARG A 17 -5.84 7.53 13.07
C ARG A 17 -5.64 8.82 12.29
N THR A 18 -5.24 8.70 11.03
CA THR A 18 -5.03 9.84 10.12
C THR A 18 -6.15 10.00 9.09
N SER A 19 -7.06 9.02 8.99
CA SER A 19 -8.03 8.88 7.88
C SER A 19 -7.38 8.76 6.50
N THR A 20 -6.11 8.38 6.45
CA THR A 20 -5.40 8.09 5.20
C THR A 20 -5.81 6.74 4.63
N VAL A 21 -5.93 6.68 3.30
CA VAL A 21 -6.03 5.41 2.56
C VAL A 21 -4.76 5.24 1.75
N SER A 22 -3.92 4.29 2.16
CA SER A 22 -2.77 3.86 1.36
C SER A 22 -3.21 2.81 0.34
N TYR A 23 -2.52 2.75 -0.80
CA TYR A 23 -2.82 1.77 -1.85
C TYR A 23 -1.60 0.94 -2.23
N LEU A 24 -1.82 -0.36 -2.44
CA LEU A 24 -0.92 -1.23 -3.19
C LEU A 24 -1.53 -1.45 -4.57
N VAL A 25 -0.77 -1.10 -5.62
CA VAL A 25 -1.20 -1.22 -7.02
C VAL A 25 -0.21 -2.14 -7.73
N ILE A 26 -0.67 -3.25 -8.30
CA ILE A 26 0.18 -4.27 -8.93
C ILE A 26 -0.30 -4.55 -10.36
N ASP A 27 0.65 -4.65 -11.29
CA ASP A 27 0.42 -5.26 -12.60
C ASP A 27 0.43 -6.80 -12.44
N PRO A 28 -0.72 -7.50 -12.59
CA PRO A 28 -0.79 -8.93 -12.34
C PRO A 28 0.12 -9.75 -13.28
N ALA A 29 0.45 -9.22 -14.46
CA ALA A 29 1.26 -9.92 -15.45
C ALA A 29 2.76 -9.84 -15.15
N THR A 30 3.25 -8.69 -14.68
CA THR A 30 4.68 -8.47 -14.45
C THR A 30 5.08 -8.48 -12.99
N LYS A 31 4.10 -8.44 -12.08
CA LYS A 31 4.30 -8.31 -10.62
C LYS A 31 5.03 -7.03 -10.22
N ARG A 32 5.15 -6.07 -11.13
CA ARG A 32 5.61 -4.73 -10.80
C ARG A 32 4.45 -3.99 -10.15
N GLY A 33 4.76 -3.28 -9.07
CA GLY A 33 3.76 -2.50 -8.36
C GLY A 33 4.30 -1.21 -7.78
N ALA A 34 3.40 -0.44 -7.20
CA ALA A 34 3.68 0.79 -6.48
C ALA A 34 2.87 0.83 -5.18
N ILE A 35 3.47 1.44 -4.16
CA ILE A 35 2.78 1.83 -2.93
C ILE A 35 2.49 3.33 -3.03
N ILE A 36 1.25 3.72 -2.78
CA ILE A 36 0.79 5.10 -2.85
C ILE A 36 0.36 5.54 -1.46
N ASP A 37 0.85 6.73 -1.06
CA ASP A 37 0.56 7.40 0.22
C ASP A 37 0.80 6.52 1.47
N PRO A 38 2.01 5.96 1.65
CA PRO A 38 2.30 5.11 2.80
C PRO A 38 2.30 5.91 4.11
N VAL A 39 1.73 5.33 5.17
CA VAL A 39 1.71 5.92 6.51
C VAL A 39 2.90 5.42 7.33
N LEU A 40 3.65 6.36 7.91
CA LEU A 40 4.50 6.12 9.07
C LEU A 40 3.69 6.45 10.33
N ASP A 41 3.42 5.46 11.15
CA ASP A 41 2.58 5.63 12.34
C ASP A 41 3.30 6.54 13.33
N PHE A 42 2.59 7.54 13.87
CA PHE A 42 3.14 8.48 14.86
C PHE A 42 2.19 8.62 16.05
N ASP A 43 2.70 8.42 17.26
CA ASP A 43 2.00 8.74 18.51
C ASP A 43 2.46 10.10 19.06
N ALA A 44 1.57 11.09 18.98
CA ALA A 44 1.85 12.45 19.43
C ALA A 44 2.04 12.57 20.95
N ALA A 45 1.47 11.68 21.76
CA ALA A 45 1.59 11.74 23.21
C ALA A 45 2.98 11.30 23.69
N THR A 46 3.61 10.35 22.97
CA THR A 46 4.92 9.78 23.33
C THR A 46 6.04 10.16 22.36
N ALA A 47 5.72 10.90 21.29
CA ALA A 47 6.62 11.22 20.18
C ALA A 47 7.29 9.98 19.55
N ARG A 48 6.59 8.84 19.56
CA ARG A 48 7.10 7.57 19.02
C ARG A 48 6.59 7.35 17.61
N VAL A 49 7.44 6.70 16.81
CA VAL A 49 7.07 6.18 15.50
C VAL A 49 6.99 4.66 15.53
N SER A 50 6.10 4.07 14.74
CA SER A 50 6.09 2.64 14.43
C SER A 50 5.84 2.44 12.93
N THR A 51 6.11 1.23 12.45
CA THR A 51 6.03 0.85 11.03
C THR A 51 4.86 -0.08 10.73
N GLU A 52 3.92 -0.26 11.66
CA GLU A 52 2.87 -1.27 11.55
C GLU A 52 2.02 -1.11 10.28
N SER A 53 1.70 0.13 9.90
CA SER A 53 0.97 0.44 8.67
C SER A 53 1.80 0.11 7.42
N ALA A 54 3.08 0.46 7.40
CA ALA A 54 3.98 0.12 6.30
C ALA A 54 4.25 -1.40 6.20
N ASP A 55 4.36 -2.09 7.33
CA ASP A 55 4.60 -3.53 7.40
C ASP A 55 3.42 -4.33 6.82
N LYS A 56 2.17 -3.86 7.02
CA LYS A 56 0.98 -4.44 6.38
C LYS A 56 1.03 -4.35 4.86
N LEU A 57 1.45 -3.20 4.32
CA LEU A 57 1.63 -3.01 2.87
C LEU A 57 2.71 -3.95 2.32
N LEU A 58 3.85 -4.05 3.00
CA LEU A 58 4.95 -4.93 2.60
C LEU A 58 4.58 -6.41 2.68
N ALA A 59 3.81 -6.81 3.69
CA ALA A 59 3.29 -8.17 3.80
C ALA A 59 2.38 -8.50 2.61
N ALA A 60 1.42 -7.63 2.29
CA ALA A 60 0.53 -7.81 1.14
C ALA A 60 1.28 -7.82 -0.19
N ALA A 61 2.31 -6.99 -0.36
CA ALA A 61 3.16 -6.99 -1.54
C ALA A 61 3.90 -8.32 -1.70
N ARG A 62 4.48 -8.87 -0.62
CA ARG A 62 5.16 -10.18 -0.63
C ARG A 62 4.21 -11.33 -0.98
N GLU A 63 2.96 -11.26 -0.54
CA GLU A 63 1.94 -12.26 -0.87
C GLU A 63 1.54 -12.24 -2.35
N GLN A 64 1.60 -11.07 -3.00
CA GLN A 64 1.12 -10.87 -4.37
C GLN A 64 2.19 -11.01 -5.46
N GLY A 65 3.48 -11.04 -5.08
CA GLY A 65 4.63 -11.34 -5.95
C GLY A 65 5.60 -10.18 -6.06
#